data_AF-A0A381ZII5-F1
#
_entry.id   AF-A0A381ZII5-F1
#
_cell.length_a   1.000
_cell.length_b   1.000
_cell.length_c   1.000
_cell.angle_alpha   90.00
_cell.angle_beta   90.00
_cell.angle_gamma   90.00
#
_symmetry.space_group_name_H-M   'P 1'
#
loop_
_entity.id
_entity.type
_entity.pdbx_description
1 polymer ?
#
loop_
_entity_poly.entity_id
_entity_poly.type
_entity_poly.pdbx_seq_one_letter_code
_entity_poly.pdbx_strand_id
1 'polypeptide(L)'
;MSGYPPEDLLLHKGMQKRVIEALEVVRRDVMGITLCLGYPEYEDKNLFNSGIVLRDGQVLANHRKWILPNYAVFDEKRYFEAGTDSTVVELSGIHFALTICEDAWEPEPCHAAADAGAEILLVINGSPYHMHKQSMRETMLGDRAREIGLPLVYVNMVGGQDELVFDGGSVAIDAEGRTSMRAPAFEEGIYLVEVERRSSDICLREQELAPVLNTEEAVYKALVLGTRDYVNKNGFKSVVLGLSGGVDSALTLCVAVDALGADRVRTVMMP
;
A
#
# COMPACT_ATOMS: atom_id res chain seq x y z
N MET A 1 8.03 -3.57 4.69
CA MET A 1 8.75 -4.52 5.56
C MET A 1 8.22 -4.54 6.99
N SER A 2 8.12 -3.38 7.66
CA SER A 2 7.77 -3.25 9.09
C SER A 2 6.29 -3.44 9.44
N GLY A 3 5.40 -3.54 8.45
CA GLY A 3 3.99 -3.20 8.62
C GLY A 3 3.76 -1.68 8.61
N TYR A 4 2.50 -1.26 8.57
CA TYR A 4 2.10 0.15 8.59
C TYR A 4 0.70 0.33 9.18
N PRO A 5 0.46 1.35 10.02
CA PRO A 5 1.46 2.19 10.69
C PRO A 5 2.12 1.44 11.88
N PRO A 6 3.45 1.52 12.05
CA PRO A 6 4.13 0.97 13.25
C PRO A 6 4.16 1.94 14.44
N GLU A 7 3.77 3.21 14.25
CA GLU A 7 3.74 4.26 15.29
C GLU A 7 5.08 4.38 16.08
N ASP A 8 5.02 4.63 17.39
CA ASP A 8 6.17 4.83 18.27
C ASP A 8 7.16 3.64 18.30
N LEU A 9 6.80 2.45 17.79
CA LEU A 9 7.76 1.35 17.61
C LEU A 9 8.93 1.76 16.71
N LEU A 10 8.73 2.72 15.81
CA LEU A 10 9.78 3.30 14.96
C LEU A 10 10.95 3.86 15.78
N LEU A 11 10.67 4.39 16.97
CA LEU A 11 11.67 5.02 17.85
C LEU A 11 12.37 4.01 18.76
N HIS A 12 11.92 2.74 18.76
CA HIS A 12 12.47 1.70 19.62
C HIS A 12 13.72 1.07 18.99
N LYS A 13 14.85 1.04 19.70
CA LYS A 13 16.12 0.47 19.21
C LYS A 13 16.02 -0.99 18.74
N GLY A 14 15.14 -1.76 19.37
CA GLY A 14 14.86 -3.15 18.95
C GLY A 14 14.23 -3.24 17.56
N MET A 15 13.43 -2.24 17.16
CA MET A 15 12.83 -2.16 15.83
C MET A 15 13.89 -1.91 14.77
N GLN A 16 14.75 -0.90 14.98
CA GLN A 16 15.89 -0.60 14.10
C GLN A 16 16.74 -1.85 13.84
N LYS A 17 17.14 -2.56 14.90
CA LYS A 17 17.93 -3.79 14.78
C LYS A 17 17.22 -4.84 13.91
N ARG A 18 15.92 -5.07 14.15
CA ARG A 18 15.13 -6.06 13.40
C ARG A 18 14.95 -5.70 11.93
N VAL A 19 14.77 -4.42 11.63
CA VAL A 19 14.64 -3.94 10.24
C VAL A 19 15.95 -4.15 9.48
N ILE A 20 17.10 -3.82 10.10
CA ILE A 20 18.42 -4.05 9.50
C ILE A 20 18.65 -5.54 9.25
N GLU A 21 18.39 -6.40 10.25
CA GLU A 21 18.54 -7.85 10.12
C GLU A 21 17.62 -8.43 9.02
N ALA A 22 16.37 -7.97 8.96
CA ALA A 22 15.42 -8.41 7.95
C ALA A 22 15.83 -7.95 6.53
N LEU A 23 16.37 -6.74 6.39
CA LEU A 23 16.86 -6.23 5.11
C LEU A 23 18.06 -7.05 4.60
N GLU A 24 18.97 -7.46 5.48
CA GLU A 24 20.08 -8.35 5.10
C GLU A 24 19.60 -9.74 4.65
N VAL A 25 18.54 -10.28 5.28
CA VAL A 25 17.89 -11.51 4.81
C VAL A 25 17.31 -11.32 3.41
N VAL A 26 16.58 -10.23 3.16
CA VAL A 26 16.01 -9.92 1.83
C VAL A 26 17.12 -9.78 0.78
N ARG A 27 18.20 -9.06 1.09
CA ARG A 27 19.33 -8.88 0.17
C ARG A 27 20.00 -10.22 -0.18
N ARG A 28 20.15 -11.12 0.78
CA ARG A 28 20.76 -12.43 0.55
C ARG A 28 19.85 -13.35 -0.28
N ASP A 29 18.55 -13.34 -0.01
CA ASP A 29 17.63 -14.38 -0.51
C ASP A 29 16.93 -13.99 -1.82
N VAL A 30 16.84 -12.69 -2.16
CA VAL A 30 16.22 -12.22 -3.41
C VAL A 30 17.24 -12.25 -4.55
N MET A 31 17.15 -13.29 -5.38
CA MET A 31 18.01 -13.54 -6.54
C MET A 31 17.18 -13.70 -7.82
N GLY A 32 17.69 -13.20 -8.95
CA GLY A 32 17.07 -13.34 -10.28
C GLY A 32 15.89 -12.41 -10.56
N ILE A 33 15.46 -11.60 -9.59
CA ILE A 33 14.37 -10.62 -9.71
C ILE A 33 14.78 -9.30 -9.05
N THR A 34 14.30 -8.19 -9.62
CA THR A 34 14.41 -6.87 -8.97
C THR A 34 13.23 -6.69 -8.02
N LEU A 35 13.50 -6.32 -6.77
CA LEU A 35 12.49 -6.06 -5.75
C LEU A 35 12.47 -4.58 -5.39
N CYS A 36 11.28 -3.97 -5.37
CA CYS A 36 11.03 -2.67 -4.78
C CYS A 36 10.28 -2.86 -3.44
N LEU A 37 10.81 -2.32 -2.34
CA LEU A 37 10.31 -2.60 -0.99
C LEU A 37 10.30 -1.36 -0.09
N GLY A 38 9.15 -1.06 0.53
CA GLY A 38 9.05 -0.03 1.56
C GLY A 38 9.60 -0.49 2.92
N TYR A 39 10.36 0.37 3.59
CA TYR A 39 10.93 0.13 4.92
C TYR A 39 11.25 1.45 5.66
N PRO A 40 11.29 1.44 7.00
CA PRO A 40 11.83 2.57 7.75
C PRO A 40 13.37 2.55 7.66
N GLU A 41 13.94 3.59 7.08
CA GLU A 41 15.38 3.76 6.93
C GLU A 41 15.96 4.56 8.11
N TYR A 42 16.90 3.96 8.82
CA TYR A 42 17.59 4.60 9.94
C TYR A 42 18.95 5.10 9.48
N GLU A 43 19.16 6.42 9.51
CA GLU A 43 20.44 7.07 9.17
C GLU A 43 20.87 7.99 10.31
N ASP A 44 21.89 7.59 11.07
CA ASP A 44 22.35 8.27 12.27
C ASP A 44 21.23 8.56 13.29
N LYS A 45 20.79 9.82 13.36
CA LYS A 45 19.70 10.30 14.24
C LYS A 45 18.38 10.48 13.49
N ASN A 46 18.42 10.38 12.18
CA ASN A 46 17.29 10.60 11.31
C ASN A 46 16.63 9.27 10.96
N LEU A 47 15.34 9.35 10.67
CA LEU A 47 14.52 8.23 10.26
C LEU A 47 13.77 8.68 9.01
N PHE A 48 13.72 7.85 7.99
CA PHE A 48 13.03 8.14 6.74
C PHE A 48 12.03 7.03 6.41
N ASN A 49 10.91 7.39 5.78
CA ASN A 49 10.01 6.44 5.15
C ASN A 49 10.55 6.20 3.73
N SER A 50 11.12 5.02 3.48
CA SER A 50 11.95 4.79 2.30
C SER A 50 11.51 3.59 1.48
N GLY A 51 11.77 3.65 0.17
CA GLY A 51 11.57 2.58 -0.80
C GLY A 51 12.90 2.18 -1.40
N ILE A 52 13.34 0.95 -1.16
CA ILE A 52 14.60 0.41 -1.68
C ILE A 52 14.36 -0.44 -2.93
N VAL A 53 15.23 -0.29 -3.93
CA VAL A 53 15.30 -1.16 -5.11
C VAL A 53 16.51 -2.07 -4.99
N LEU A 54 16.27 -3.37 -5.02
CA LEU A 54 17.27 -4.41 -4.82
C LEU A 54 17.30 -5.34 -6.01
N ARG A 55 18.49 -5.77 -6.42
CA ARG A 55 18.66 -6.90 -7.35
C ARG A 55 19.91 -7.68 -7.01
N ASP A 56 19.78 -9.00 -6.87
CA ASP A 56 20.92 -9.91 -6.65
C ASP A 56 21.84 -9.46 -5.48
N GLY A 57 21.21 -9.03 -4.37
CA GLY A 57 21.86 -8.52 -3.16
C GLY A 57 22.45 -7.09 -3.24
N GLN A 58 22.40 -6.46 -4.41
CA GLN A 58 22.85 -5.09 -4.61
C GLN A 58 21.69 -4.10 -4.47
N VAL A 59 21.97 -2.99 -3.80
CA VAL A 59 21.07 -1.83 -3.75
C VAL A 59 21.27 -1.03 -5.03
N LEU A 60 20.23 -0.95 -5.85
CA LEU A 60 20.26 -0.18 -7.09
C LEU A 60 19.83 1.27 -6.87
N ALA A 61 18.86 1.48 -5.98
CA ALA A 61 18.34 2.79 -5.64
C ALA A 61 17.68 2.76 -4.26
N ASN A 62 17.59 3.93 -3.61
CA ASN A 62 16.85 4.11 -2.37
C ASN A 62 16.17 5.49 -2.38
N HIS A 63 14.85 5.49 -2.32
CA HIS A 63 14.03 6.69 -2.36
C HIS A 63 13.52 7.01 -0.96
N ARG A 64 13.61 8.27 -0.54
CA ARG A 64 13.05 8.78 0.73
C ARG A 64 11.81 9.59 0.40
N LYS A 65 10.68 9.27 1.04
CA LYS A 65 9.38 9.94 0.84
C LYS A 65 9.51 11.45 1.04
N TRP A 66 8.96 12.24 0.12
CA TRP A 66 9.02 13.71 0.17
C TRP A 66 7.90 14.27 1.04
N ILE A 67 6.67 13.84 0.77
CA ILE A 67 5.48 14.40 1.37
C ILE A 67 5.07 13.57 2.57
N LEU A 68 5.38 14.07 3.76
CA LEU A 68 5.02 13.44 5.03
C LEU A 68 3.65 13.93 5.50
N PRO A 69 2.55 13.14 5.36
CA PRO A 69 1.25 13.53 5.88
C PRO A 69 1.28 13.66 7.40
N ASN A 70 0.66 14.73 7.89
CA ASN A 70 0.47 14.97 9.33
C ASN A 70 -0.97 15.46 9.62
N TYR A 71 -1.95 14.76 9.04
CA TYR A 71 -3.37 15.05 9.13
C TYR A 71 -4.17 13.75 9.20
N ALA A 72 -5.41 13.85 9.69
CA ALA A 72 -6.33 12.72 9.88
C ALA A 72 -5.70 11.60 10.71
N VAL A 73 -5.37 10.47 10.08
CA VAL A 73 -4.84 9.27 10.73
C VAL A 73 -3.31 9.18 10.67
N PHE A 74 -2.64 10.18 10.09
CA PHE A 74 -1.20 10.19 9.89
C PHE A 74 -0.50 11.25 10.75
N ASP A 75 0.60 10.85 11.37
CA ASP A 75 1.53 11.71 12.12
C ASP A 75 2.98 11.47 11.64
N GLU A 76 3.22 11.40 10.32
CA GLU A 76 4.55 11.01 9.80
C GLU A 76 5.65 12.01 10.17
N LYS A 77 5.34 13.31 10.32
CA LYS A 77 6.33 14.32 10.74
C LYS A 77 6.77 14.18 12.20
N ARG A 78 6.08 13.37 13.00
CA ARG A 78 6.55 12.99 14.34
C ARG A 78 7.77 12.07 14.27
N TYR A 79 7.84 11.24 13.23
CA TYR A 79 8.80 10.14 13.14
C TYR A 79 9.88 10.38 12.09
N PHE A 80 9.49 10.92 10.94
CA PHE A 80 10.30 10.92 9.73
C PHE A 80 10.79 12.32 9.36
N GLU A 81 12.00 12.35 8.81
CA GLU A 81 12.50 13.46 8.00
C GLU A 81 12.09 13.26 6.54
N ALA A 82 11.88 14.36 5.81
CA ALA A 82 11.48 14.31 4.40
C ALA A 82 12.69 14.08 3.48
N GLY A 83 12.49 13.33 2.40
CA GLY A 83 13.42 13.30 1.27
C GLY A 83 13.35 14.57 0.42
N THR A 84 14.38 14.79 -0.40
CA THR A 84 14.52 15.99 -1.24
C THR A 84 14.84 15.70 -2.71
N ASP A 85 15.18 14.45 -3.04
CA ASP A 85 15.69 14.08 -4.36
C ASP A 85 14.80 13.03 -5.03
N SER A 86 14.64 13.17 -6.35
CA SER A 86 13.99 12.16 -7.19
C SER A 86 14.88 10.93 -7.27
N THR A 87 14.26 9.75 -7.30
CA THR A 87 15.01 8.49 -7.38
C THR A 87 14.57 7.73 -8.62
N VAL A 88 15.45 7.73 -9.63
CA VAL A 88 15.24 7.04 -10.91
C VAL A 88 16.23 5.89 -11.04
N VAL A 89 15.74 4.72 -11.42
CA VAL A 89 16.55 3.52 -11.66
C VAL A 89 16.27 2.98 -13.06
N GLU A 90 17.33 2.69 -13.82
CA GLU A 90 17.19 2.02 -15.11
C GLU A 90 17.06 0.50 -14.89
N LEU A 91 15.96 -0.08 -15.35
CA LEU A 91 15.73 -1.53 -15.33
C LEU A 91 15.34 -1.98 -16.74
N SER A 92 16.12 -2.87 -17.33
CA SER A 92 15.87 -3.41 -18.68
C SER A 92 15.70 -2.32 -19.75
N GLY A 93 16.46 -1.22 -19.64
CA GLY A 93 16.40 -0.10 -20.58
C GLY A 93 15.18 0.81 -20.42
N ILE A 94 14.47 0.76 -19.29
CA ILE A 94 13.37 1.66 -18.93
C ILE A 94 13.72 2.36 -17.62
N HIS A 95 13.50 3.67 -17.53
CA HIS A 95 13.75 4.46 -16.33
C HIS A 95 12.52 4.50 -15.42
N PHE A 96 12.60 3.84 -14.27
CA PHE A 96 11.54 3.81 -13.27
C PHE A 96 11.84 4.83 -12.18
N ALA A 97 10.90 5.73 -11.90
CA ALA A 97 10.94 6.56 -10.70
C ALA A 97 10.20 5.89 -9.55
N LEU A 98 10.73 6.04 -8.34
CA LEU A 98 10.03 5.65 -7.12
C LEU A 98 9.35 6.87 -6.51
N THR A 99 8.11 6.67 -6.06
CA THR A 99 7.39 7.61 -5.19
C THR A 99 6.65 6.82 -4.11
N ILE A 100 6.37 7.44 -2.97
CA ILE A 100 5.71 6.77 -1.84
C ILE A 100 4.44 7.51 -1.45
N CYS A 101 3.31 6.82 -1.58
CA CYS A 101 2.00 7.28 -1.11
C CYS A 101 1.68 8.73 -1.47
N GLU A 102 1.67 9.63 -0.49
CA GLU A 102 1.36 11.06 -0.63
C GLU A 102 2.23 11.79 -1.67
N ASP A 103 3.41 11.27 -2.01
CA ASP A 103 4.22 11.82 -3.11
C ASP A 103 3.48 11.84 -4.46
N ALA A 104 2.61 10.84 -4.70
CA ALA A 104 1.80 10.77 -5.93
C ALA A 104 0.56 11.68 -5.91
N TRP A 105 0.15 12.13 -4.72
CA TRP A 105 -0.99 13.04 -4.54
C TRP A 105 -0.60 14.49 -4.82
N GLU A 106 0.65 14.85 -4.52
CA GLU A 106 1.18 16.20 -4.79
C GLU A 106 1.85 16.29 -6.17
N PRO A 107 1.79 17.46 -6.85
CA PRO A 107 2.44 17.64 -8.14
C PRO A 107 3.96 17.56 -8.11
N GLU A 108 4.58 18.20 -7.14
CA GLU A 108 6.01 18.49 -7.17
C GLU A 108 6.89 17.23 -7.24
N PRO A 109 6.68 16.16 -6.44
CA PRO A 109 7.52 14.96 -6.52
C PRO A 109 7.39 14.24 -7.86
N CYS A 110 6.20 14.25 -8.46
CA CYS A 110 5.95 13.58 -9.73
C CYS A 110 6.56 14.34 -10.92
N HIS A 111 6.46 15.66 -10.93
CA HIS A 111 7.15 16.50 -11.93
C HIS A 111 8.66 16.38 -11.79
N ALA A 112 9.19 16.44 -10.56
CA ALA A 112 10.61 16.27 -10.31
C ALA A 112 11.13 14.89 -10.76
N ALA A 113 10.31 13.84 -10.66
CA ALA A 113 10.64 12.53 -11.18
C ALA A 113 10.69 12.51 -12.73
N ALA A 114 9.69 13.12 -13.38
CA ALA A 114 9.65 13.25 -14.83
C ALA A 114 10.86 14.06 -15.37
N ASP A 115 11.15 15.21 -14.75
CA ASP A 115 12.30 16.06 -15.09
C ASP A 115 13.65 15.34 -14.88
N ALA A 116 13.71 14.39 -13.94
CA ALA A 116 14.87 13.52 -13.71
C ALA A 116 14.98 12.38 -14.75
N GLY A 117 14.12 12.33 -15.76
CA GLY A 117 14.16 11.36 -16.86
C GLY A 117 13.38 10.07 -16.59
N ALA A 118 12.43 10.07 -15.66
CA ALA A 118 11.54 8.93 -15.47
C ALA A 118 10.67 8.70 -16.71
N GLU A 119 10.42 7.42 -17.00
CA GLU A 119 9.52 6.99 -18.08
C GLU A 119 8.27 6.30 -17.54
N ILE A 120 8.28 5.92 -16.25
CA ILE A 120 7.17 5.29 -15.52
C ILE A 120 7.39 5.48 -14.01
N LEU A 121 6.31 5.68 -13.26
CA LEU A 121 6.35 5.82 -11.81
C LEU A 121 5.93 4.52 -11.12
N LEU A 122 6.69 4.10 -10.11
CA LEU A 122 6.35 3.03 -9.17
C LEU A 122 5.97 3.65 -7.85
N VAL A 123 4.67 3.59 -7.51
CA VAL A 123 4.11 4.18 -6.30
C VAL A 123 3.87 3.07 -5.27
N ILE A 124 4.59 3.07 -4.16
CA ILE A 124 4.35 2.13 -3.04
C ILE A 124 3.48 2.83 -1.99
N ASN A 125 2.44 2.14 -1.50
CA ASN A 125 1.41 2.77 -0.68
C ASN A 125 1.03 1.94 0.55
N GLY A 126 0.76 2.67 1.63
CA GLY A 126 -0.04 2.22 2.77
C GLY A 126 -1.27 3.12 2.90
N SER A 127 -2.12 3.13 1.88
CA SER A 127 -3.28 4.03 1.80
C SER A 127 -4.51 3.38 2.43
N PRO A 128 -5.01 3.89 3.57
CA PRO A 128 -6.14 3.31 4.27
C PRO A 128 -7.45 3.54 3.52
N TYR A 129 -8.36 2.61 3.72
CA TYR A 129 -9.70 2.63 3.18
C TYR A 129 -10.55 3.73 3.82
N HIS A 130 -11.35 4.38 2.98
CA HIS A 130 -12.58 5.05 3.37
C HIS A 130 -13.60 4.92 2.23
N MET A 131 -14.85 5.27 2.48
CA MET A 131 -15.89 5.21 1.44
C MET A 131 -15.46 5.99 0.19
N HIS A 132 -15.74 5.40 -0.99
CA HIS A 132 -15.41 5.94 -2.32
C HIS A 132 -13.91 6.10 -2.64
N LYS A 133 -13.00 5.55 -1.82
CA LYS A 133 -11.55 5.73 -2.01
C LYS A 133 -11.02 5.19 -3.33
N GLN A 134 -11.52 4.05 -3.83
CA GLN A 134 -11.05 3.48 -5.11
C GLN A 134 -11.27 4.43 -6.29
N SER A 135 -12.50 4.93 -6.47
CA SER A 135 -12.81 5.87 -7.55
C SER A 135 -12.02 7.17 -7.42
N MET A 136 -11.89 7.70 -6.21
CA MET A 136 -11.08 8.89 -5.94
C MET A 136 -9.61 8.67 -6.30
N ARG A 137 -9.05 7.53 -5.91
CA ARG A 137 -7.66 7.12 -6.18
C ARG A 137 -7.40 7.07 -7.69
N GLU A 138 -8.26 6.40 -8.45
CA GLU A 138 -8.08 6.29 -9.90
C GLU A 138 -8.24 7.62 -10.64
N THR A 139 -9.22 8.44 -10.25
CA THR A 139 -9.38 9.78 -10.84
C THR A 139 -8.12 10.61 -10.60
N MET A 140 -7.65 10.66 -9.35
CA MET A 140 -6.47 11.46 -8.98
C MET A 140 -5.21 10.95 -9.69
N LEU A 141 -4.96 9.65 -9.70
CA LEU A 141 -3.81 9.07 -10.39
C LEU A 141 -3.90 9.24 -11.91
N GLY A 142 -5.10 9.17 -12.49
CA GLY A 142 -5.34 9.43 -13.91
C GLY A 142 -5.08 10.89 -14.29
N ASP A 143 -5.48 11.83 -13.43
CA ASP A 143 -5.13 13.25 -13.59
C ASP A 143 -3.61 13.44 -13.51
N ARG A 144 -2.96 12.83 -12.52
CA ARG A 144 -1.50 12.87 -12.35
C ARG A 144 -0.75 12.32 -13.56
N ALA A 145 -1.19 11.18 -14.10
CA ALA A 145 -0.59 10.54 -15.28
C ALA A 145 -0.60 11.48 -16.49
N ARG A 146 -1.76 12.08 -16.76
CA ARG A 146 -1.94 13.04 -17.86
C ARG A 146 -1.10 14.30 -17.66
N GLU A 147 -0.96 14.75 -16.42
CA GLU A 147 -0.22 15.96 -16.08
C GLU A 147 1.28 15.81 -16.36
N ILE A 148 1.87 14.67 -16.00
CA ILE A 148 3.31 14.40 -16.21
C ILE A 148 3.60 13.70 -17.56
N GLY A 149 2.57 13.19 -18.23
CA GLY A 149 2.70 12.45 -19.49
C GLY A 149 3.34 11.07 -19.34
N LEU A 150 3.27 10.45 -18.15
CA LEU A 150 3.91 9.17 -17.83
C LEU A 150 2.92 8.19 -17.20
N PRO A 151 3.03 6.88 -17.48
CA PRO A 151 2.27 5.86 -16.79
C PRO A 151 2.71 5.71 -15.33
N LEU A 152 1.83 5.16 -14.49
CA LEU A 152 2.10 4.85 -13.08
C LEU A 152 1.62 3.44 -12.71
N VAL A 153 2.38 2.77 -11.85
CA VAL A 153 1.98 1.54 -11.18
C VAL A 153 1.85 1.82 -9.70
N TYR A 154 0.61 1.77 -9.20
CA TYR A 154 0.25 2.03 -7.82
C TYR A 154 0.01 0.72 -7.08
N VAL A 155 0.90 0.38 -6.15
CA VAL A 155 0.81 -0.83 -5.33
C VAL A 155 0.42 -0.45 -3.91
N ASN A 156 -0.71 -0.97 -3.42
CA ASN A 156 -1.20 -0.68 -2.08
C ASN A 156 -1.21 -1.89 -1.17
N MET A 157 -1.00 -1.64 0.12
CA MET A 157 -1.20 -2.63 1.18
C MET A 157 -2.66 -3.11 1.21
N VAL A 158 -2.86 -4.36 1.65
CA VAL A 158 -4.18 -4.91 1.98
C VAL A 158 -4.13 -5.58 3.36
N GLY A 159 -5.19 -5.42 4.14
CA GLY A 159 -5.33 -6.00 5.49
C GLY A 159 -5.73 -4.99 6.56
N GLY A 160 -6.16 -5.48 7.71
CA GLY A 160 -6.46 -4.67 8.89
C GLY A 160 -5.24 -4.46 9.79
N GLN A 161 -5.03 -3.25 10.27
CA GLN A 161 -4.08 -2.91 11.33
C GLN A 161 -4.77 -2.01 12.33
N ASP A 162 -5.07 -2.56 13.50
CA ASP A 162 -5.84 -1.90 14.56
C ASP A 162 -7.14 -1.26 14.02
N GLU A 163 -7.26 0.06 14.03
CA GLU A 163 -8.45 0.77 13.53
C GLU A 163 -8.50 0.94 12.01
N LEU A 164 -7.36 0.77 11.33
CA LEU A 164 -7.24 0.98 9.90
C LEU A 164 -7.46 -0.32 9.14
N VAL A 165 -8.09 -0.19 7.98
CA VAL A 165 -8.17 -1.24 6.97
C VAL A 165 -7.54 -0.71 5.70
N PHE A 166 -6.59 -1.45 5.13
CA PHE A 166 -6.04 -1.19 3.81
C PHE A 166 -6.80 -2.05 2.80
N ASP A 167 -7.35 -1.41 1.78
CA ASP A 167 -8.23 -2.06 0.80
C ASP A 167 -7.49 -2.78 -0.33
N GLY A 168 -6.16 -2.66 -0.41
CA GLY A 168 -5.44 -3.04 -1.62
C GLY A 168 -5.91 -2.15 -2.76
N GLY A 169 -6.58 -2.73 -3.76
CA GLY A 169 -7.10 -1.96 -4.88
C GLY A 169 -5.99 -1.32 -5.72
N SER A 170 -4.84 -2.01 -5.80
CA SER A 170 -3.70 -1.62 -6.64
C SER A 170 -4.14 -1.40 -8.09
N VAL A 171 -3.56 -0.41 -8.76
CA VAL A 171 -3.92 -0.04 -10.13
C VAL A 171 -2.69 0.27 -10.97
N ALA A 172 -2.80 0.04 -12.27
CA ALA A 172 -1.84 0.54 -13.25
C ALA A 172 -2.57 1.51 -14.18
N ILE A 173 -2.03 2.71 -14.34
CA ILE A 173 -2.62 3.82 -15.09
C ILE A 173 -1.68 4.17 -16.25
N ASP A 174 -2.19 4.24 -17.47
CA ASP A 174 -1.40 4.65 -18.64
C ASP A 174 -1.13 6.17 -18.67
N ALA A 175 -0.28 6.62 -19.60
CA ALA A 175 0.07 8.03 -19.75
C ALA A 175 -1.14 8.93 -20.12
N GLU A 176 -2.21 8.36 -20.68
CA GLU A 176 -3.46 9.06 -20.97
C GLU A 176 -4.41 9.11 -19.77
N GLY A 177 -4.02 8.54 -18.63
CA GLY A 177 -4.79 8.53 -17.39
C GLY A 177 -5.91 7.49 -17.37
N ARG A 178 -5.82 6.43 -18.19
CA ARG A 178 -6.78 5.31 -18.20
C ARG A 178 -6.25 4.16 -17.36
N THR A 179 -7.15 3.51 -16.63
CA THR A 179 -6.81 2.31 -15.84
C THR A 179 -6.59 1.11 -16.76
N SER A 180 -5.35 0.66 -16.87
CA SER A 180 -4.98 -0.53 -17.66
C SER A 180 -5.09 -1.83 -16.86
N MET A 181 -5.02 -1.76 -15.53
CA MET A 181 -5.16 -2.90 -14.62
C MET A 181 -5.74 -2.43 -13.28
N ARG A 182 -6.61 -3.25 -12.68
CA ARG A 182 -7.11 -3.07 -11.30
C ARG A 182 -7.12 -4.39 -10.56
N ALA A 183 -6.43 -4.44 -9.41
CA ALA A 183 -6.51 -5.56 -8.48
C ALA A 183 -7.82 -5.54 -7.68
N PRO A 184 -8.38 -6.70 -7.30
CA PRO A 184 -9.51 -6.78 -6.37
C PRO A 184 -9.26 -6.04 -5.05
N ALA A 185 -10.32 -5.44 -4.51
CA ALA A 185 -10.28 -4.82 -3.19
C ALA A 185 -10.45 -5.88 -2.09
N PHE A 186 -9.73 -5.71 -0.98
CA PHE A 186 -9.76 -6.56 0.22
C PHE A 186 -9.24 -7.99 0.01
N GLU A 187 -8.44 -8.23 -1.03
CA GLU A 187 -7.86 -9.53 -1.36
C GLU A 187 -6.33 -9.44 -1.50
N GLU A 188 -5.61 -10.35 -0.83
CA GLU A 188 -4.16 -10.53 -1.00
C GLU A 188 -3.89 -11.28 -2.30
N GLY A 189 -2.92 -10.81 -3.08
CA GLY A 189 -2.56 -11.46 -4.33
C GLY A 189 -1.30 -10.89 -4.98
N ILE A 190 -0.80 -11.61 -5.98
CA ILE A 190 0.26 -11.16 -6.88
C ILE A 190 -0.37 -10.95 -8.24
N TYR A 191 -0.25 -9.73 -8.74
CA TYR A 191 -0.85 -9.34 -10.03
C TYR A 191 0.24 -8.84 -10.95
N LEU A 192 0.20 -9.28 -12.21
CA LEU A 192 1.19 -8.93 -13.22
C LEU A 192 0.80 -7.62 -13.89
N VAL A 193 1.77 -6.75 -14.16
CA VAL A 193 1.63 -5.62 -15.08
C VAL A 193 2.71 -5.75 -16.13
N GLU A 194 2.30 -5.89 -17.39
CA GLU A 194 3.25 -5.96 -18.50
C GLU A 194 3.53 -4.55 -19.02
N VAL A 195 4.80 -4.17 -18.99
CA VAL A 195 5.32 -2.89 -19.45
C VAL A 195 6.09 -3.13 -20.75
N GLU A 196 5.69 -2.45 -21.82
CA GLU A 196 6.31 -2.56 -23.15
C GLU A 196 6.85 -1.21 -23.60
N ARG A 197 8.08 -1.18 -24.13
CA ARG A 197 8.56 -0.02 -24.89
C ARG A 197 8.11 -0.13 -26.34
N ARG A 198 7.35 0.86 -26.82
CA ARG A 198 6.93 0.98 -28.23
C ARG A 198 7.52 2.25 -28.82
N SER A 199 8.58 2.09 -29.60
CA SER A 199 9.39 3.23 -30.08
C SER A 199 9.96 4.03 -28.91
N SER A 200 9.53 5.27 -28.71
CA SER A 200 9.91 6.13 -27.58
C SER A 200 9.03 5.94 -26.35
N ASP A 201 7.85 5.35 -26.50
CA ASP A 201 6.80 5.44 -25.50
C ASP A 201 6.76 4.18 -24.63
N ILE A 202 6.42 4.36 -23.35
CA ILE A 202 6.14 3.25 -22.43
C ILE A 202 4.64 2.99 -22.42
N CYS A 203 4.25 1.76 -22.74
CA CYS A 203 2.86 1.33 -22.77
C CYS A 203 2.63 0.25 -21.70
N LEU A 204 1.50 0.34 -21.02
CA LEU A 204 0.99 -0.71 -20.15
C LEU A 204 0.03 -1.58 -20.95
N ARG A 205 0.16 -2.90 -20.86
CA ARG A 205 -0.80 -3.81 -21.47
C ARG A 205 -2.12 -3.77 -20.70
N GLU A 206 -3.22 -3.57 -21.42
CA GLU A 206 -4.58 -3.64 -20.87
C GLU A 206 -4.89 -5.05 -20.36
N GLN A 207 -5.58 -5.12 -19.23
CA GLN A 207 -6.00 -6.34 -18.55
C GLN A 207 -7.45 -6.24 -18.11
N GLU A 208 -8.01 -7.37 -17.68
CA GLU A 208 -9.31 -7.38 -17.04
C GLU A 208 -9.25 -6.56 -15.74
N LEU A 209 -10.15 -5.58 -15.63
CA LEU A 209 -10.25 -4.74 -14.45
C LEU A 209 -11.17 -5.42 -13.44
N ALA A 210 -10.69 -5.65 -12.22
CA ALA A 210 -11.58 -6.06 -11.13
C ALA A 210 -12.73 -5.04 -10.98
N PRO A 211 -13.95 -5.47 -10.60
CA PRO A 211 -15.07 -4.55 -10.47
C PRO A 211 -14.85 -3.56 -9.32
N VAL A 212 -15.29 -2.31 -9.51
CA VAL A 212 -15.40 -1.36 -8.40
C VAL A 212 -16.64 -1.74 -7.59
N LEU A 213 -16.43 -2.06 -6.32
CA LEU A 213 -17.52 -2.45 -5.42
C LEU A 213 -18.44 -1.26 -5.15
N ASN A 214 -19.73 -1.56 -4.94
CA ASN A 214 -20.64 -0.56 -4.38
C ASN A 214 -20.28 -0.26 -2.91
N THR A 215 -20.86 0.82 -2.37
CA THR A 215 -20.52 1.32 -1.03
C THR A 215 -20.78 0.26 0.05
N GLU A 216 -21.94 -0.39 0.02
CA GLU A 216 -22.36 -1.36 1.02
C GLU A 216 -21.45 -2.58 1.03
N GLU A 217 -21.12 -3.13 -0.14
CA GLU A 217 -20.22 -4.27 -0.26
C GLU A 217 -18.80 -3.91 0.19
N ALA A 218 -18.29 -2.74 -0.20
CA ALA A 218 -16.97 -2.28 0.20
C ALA A 218 -16.86 -2.09 1.73
N VAL A 219 -17.86 -1.45 2.34
CA VAL A 219 -17.92 -1.24 3.79
C VAL A 219 -18.02 -2.59 4.50
N TYR A 220 -18.87 -3.51 4.03
CA TYR A 220 -19.01 -4.83 4.64
C TYR A 220 -17.69 -5.63 4.56
N LYS A 221 -17.03 -5.65 3.41
CA LYS A 221 -15.72 -6.31 3.25
C LYS A 221 -14.64 -5.69 4.12
N ALA A 222 -14.63 -4.37 4.29
CA ALA A 222 -13.71 -3.69 5.20
C ALA A 222 -13.93 -4.13 6.66
N LEU A 223 -15.20 -4.18 7.12
CA LEU A 223 -15.55 -4.65 8.46
C LEU A 223 -15.12 -6.11 8.68
N VAL A 224 -15.38 -6.99 7.69
CA VAL A 224 -14.99 -8.40 7.74
C VAL A 224 -13.46 -8.56 7.79
N LEU A 225 -12.72 -7.85 6.93
CA LEU A 225 -11.27 -7.92 6.88
C LEU A 225 -10.64 -7.39 8.17
N GLY A 226 -11.07 -6.22 8.65
CA GLY A 226 -10.59 -5.65 9.91
C GLY A 226 -10.84 -6.58 11.11
N THR A 227 -12.05 -7.14 11.21
CA THR A 227 -12.39 -8.11 12.28
C THR A 227 -11.52 -9.37 12.20
N ARG A 228 -11.36 -9.92 10.98
CA ARG A 228 -10.56 -11.13 10.74
C ARG A 228 -9.11 -10.91 11.16
N ASP A 229 -8.51 -9.81 10.70
CA ASP A 229 -7.11 -9.52 10.92
C ASP A 229 -6.83 -9.18 12.38
N TYR A 230 -7.68 -8.40 13.04
CA TYR A 230 -7.51 -8.10 14.46
C TYR A 230 -7.47 -9.37 15.31
N VAL A 231 -8.41 -10.29 15.10
CA VAL A 231 -8.50 -11.55 15.85
C VAL A 231 -7.29 -12.45 15.54
N ASN A 232 -6.96 -12.63 14.27
CA ASN A 232 -5.92 -13.58 13.87
C ASN A 232 -4.50 -13.07 14.16
N LYS A 233 -4.20 -11.79 13.89
CA LYS A 233 -2.86 -11.20 14.12
C LYS A 233 -2.53 -11.11 15.62
N ASN A 234 -3.53 -10.94 16.48
CA ASN A 234 -3.36 -11.00 17.94
C ASN A 234 -3.44 -12.43 18.52
N GLY A 235 -3.63 -13.45 17.69
CA GLY A 235 -3.60 -14.86 18.11
C GLY A 235 -4.85 -15.35 18.85
N PHE A 236 -5.93 -14.57 18.88
CA PHE A 236 -7.21 -14.96 19.49
C PHE A 236 -7.85 -16.13 18.72
N LYS A 237 -8.48 -17.06 19.45
CA LYS A 237 -9.08 -18.27 18.87
C LYS A 237 -10.57 -18.12 18.57
N SER A 238 -11.27 -17.26 19.30
CA SER A 238 -12.71 -17.06 19.16
C SER A 238 -13.12 -15.69 19.68
N VAL A 239 -14.34 -15.26 19.34
CA VAL A 239 -14.97 -14.05 19.87
C VAL A 239 -16.26 -14.39 20.64
N VAL A 240 -16.64 -13.51 21.56
CA VAL A 240 -17.92 -13.59 22.29
C VAL A 240 -18.70 -12.30 22.02
N LEU A 241 -19.99 -12.44 21.72
CA LEU A 241 -20.87 -11.33 21.38
C LEU A 241 -22.16 -11.37 22.19
N GLY A 242 -22.54 -10.23 22.77
CA GLY A 242 -23.84 -10.05 23.40
C GLY A 242 -24.93 -9.84 22.34
N LEU A 243 -25.97 -10.68 22.34
CA LEU A 243 -27.13 -10.53 21.47
C LEU A 243 -28.28 -9.87 22.22
N SER A 244 -28.67 -8.67 21.77
CA SER A 244 -29.85 -7.95 22.28
C SER A 244 -31.13 -8.26 21.50
N GLY A 245 -31.00 -8.86 20.31
CA GLY A 245 -32.08 -8.98 19.32
C GLY A 245 -32.24 -7.75 18.42
N GLY A 246 -31.44 -6.70 18.63
CA GLY A 246 -31.39 -5.51 17.78
C GLY A 246 -30.49 -5.67 16.56
N VAL A 247 -30.71 -4.80 15.56
CA VAL A 247 -30.01 -4.83 14.25
C VAL A 247 -28.49 -4.72 14.37
N ASP A 248 -27.98 -3.91 15.31
CA ASP A 248 -26.53 -3.72 15.48
C ASP A 248 -25.83 -5.02 15.89
N SER A 249 -26.41 -5.72 16.87
CA SER A 249 -25.88 -7.01 17.34
C SER A 249 -26.02 -8.11 16.28
N ALA A 250 -27.06 -8.04 15.44
CA ALA A 250 -27.25 -8.96 14.32
C ALA A 250 -26.22 -8.74 13.21
N LEU A 251 -25.98 -7.48 12.81
CA LEU A 251 -24.96 -7.15 11.80
C LEU A 251 -23.55 -7.52 12.29
N THR A 252 -23.23 -7.20 13.55
CA THR A 252 -21.94 -7.55 14.14
C THR A 252 -21.74 -9.06 14.19
N LEU A 253 -22.80 -9.83 14.46
CA LEU A 253 -22.77 -11.30 14.38
C LEU A 253 -22.46 -11.78 12.95
N CYS A 254 -23.14 -11.23 11.92
CA CYS A 254 -22.86 -11.58 10.52
C CYS A 254 -21.39 -11.32 10.16
N VAL A 255 -20.87 -10.13 10.48
CA VAL A 255 -19.47 -9.77 10.24
C VAL A 255 -18.52 -10.73 10.94
N ALA A 256 -18.77 -11.07 12.22
CA ALA A 256 -17.92 -11.97 12.98
C ALA A 256 -17.89 -13.39 12.38
N VAL A 257 -19.04 -13.89 11.93
CA VAL A 257 -19.16 -15.21 11.30
C VAL A 257 -18.44 -15.24 9.96
N ASP A 258 -18.60 -14.22 9.11
CA ASP A 258 -17.93 -14.15 7.80
C ASP A 258 -16.42 -13.91 7.94
N ALA A 259 -16.00 -13.24 9.01
CA ALA A 259 -14.58 -13.01 9.32
C ALA A 259 -13.88 -14.30 9.80
N LEU A 260 -14.54 -15.08 10.66
CA LEU A 260 -13.86 -16.10 11.48
C LEU A 260 -14.38 -17.54 11.28
N GLY A 261 -15.57 -17.72 10.74
CA GLY A 261 -16.32 -18.98 10.77
C GLY A 261 -17.21 -19.08 12.02
N ALA A 262 -18.38 -19.69 11.86
CA ALA A 262 -19.39 -19.80 12.93
C ALA A 262 -18.90 -20.59 14.15
N ASP A 263 -17.97 -21.52 13.97
CA ASP A 263 -17.34 -22.33 15.03
C ASP A 263 -16.49 -21.48 16.00
N ARG A 264 -16.06 -20.30 15.58
CA ARG A 264 -15.23 -19.37 16.36
C ARG A 264 -16.02 -18.20 16.94
N VAL A 265 -17.34 -18.19 16.79
CA VAL A 265 -18.22 -17.11 17.29
C VAL A 265 -19.18 -17.66 18.32
N ARG A 266 -19.15 -17.10 19.53
CA ARG A 266 -20.08 -17.46 20.62
C ARG A 266 -20.99 -16.29 20.93
N THR A 267 -22.27 -16.56 21.08
CA THR A 267 -23.27 -15.52 21.38
C THR A 267 -23.91 -15.73 22.74
N VAL A 268 -24.14 -14.64 23.48
CA VAL A 268 -24.81 -14.66 24.79
C VAL A 268 -25.98 -13.69 24.75
N MET A 269 -27.19 -14.17 25.04
CA MET A 269 -28.34 -13.31 25.30
C MET A 269 -28.45 -13.10 26.81
N MET A 270 -28.51 -11.85 27.25
CA MET A 270 -28.61 -11.47 28.67
C MET A 270 -29.94 -10.71 28.88
N PRO A 271 -31.05 -11.43 29.10
CA PRO A 271 -32.38 -10.84 29.27
C PRO A 271 -32.57 -10.15 30.62
#